data_AF-A0A836KPJ6-F1
#
_entry.id   AF-A0A836KPJ6-F1
#
_cell.length_a   1.000
_cell.length_b   1.000
_cell.length_c   1.000
_cell.angle_alpha   90.00
_cell.angle_beta   90.00
_cell.angle_gamma   90.00
#
_symmetry.space_group_name_H-M   'P 1'
#
loop_
_entity.id
_entity.type
_entity.pdbx_description
1 polymer ?
#
loop_
_entity_poly.entity_id
_entity_poly.type
_entity_poly.pdbx_seq_one_letter_code
_entity_poly.pdbx_strand_id
1 'polypeptide(L)'
;MQYLDIEQQLRLREAEKTQRQAADASPSLSYLHAEYYAAASDAVILFGGICATTGTLFLASALLMKTGLANMVRMSFQRSGVSLIPQWTSPPLFSACMAAWMGILGVQTVCRVLREVAQQHYHALKETNVSALADVFLLHRIHVRKVNPRPLWGLSTEITAQYPSLMQWIMTPTALLFAAQYAGIVCMWCYMLFSGYPLEAGLIAALLAFFPAFYEALLLKGDEPDRWPGWVTLVNFMLSLMCLWCFGVPLVRREYRAVMREVHGHMAQAVFKDRPEMPKMCARGGARGSSVLRKSKRN
;
A
#
# COMPACT_ATOMS: atom_id res chain seq x y z
N MET A 1 36.99 -40.65 19.40
CA MET A 1 35.93 -40.38 18.42
C MET A 1 35.42 -41.71 17.90
N GLN A 2 34.14 -42.01 18.11
CA GLN A 2 33.53 -43.29 17.73
C GLN A 2 33.24 -43.31 16.24
N TYR A 3 33.62 -44.40 15.57
CA TYR A 3 33.42 -44.63 14.13
C TYR A 3 31.97 -44.41 13.66
N LEU A 4 30.99 -44.64 14.54
CA LEU A 4 29.56 -44.40 14.27
C LEU A 4 29.21 -42.94 13.94
N ASP A 5 29.97 -41.97 14.47
CA ASP A 5 29.68 -40.54 14.30
C ASP A 5 30.04 -40.06 12.88
N ILE A 6 31.06 -40.67 12.26
CA ILE A 6 31.50 -40.34 10.90
C ILE A 6 30.48 -40.84 9.86
N GLU A 7 29.94 -42.05 10.03
CA GLU A 7 28.90 -42.56 9.12
C GLU A 7 27.61 -41.74 9.18
N GLN A 8 27.18 -41.30 10.37
CA GLN A 8 26.01 -40.44 10.50
C GLN A 8 26.21 -39.08 9.83
N GLN A 9 27.39 -38.47 10.00
CA GLN A 9 27.70 -37.21 9.31
C GLN A 9 27.74 -37.37 7.78
N LEU A 10 28.24 -38.50 7.27
CA LEU A 10 28.29 -38.76 5.84
C LEU A 10 26.87 -38.92 5.27
N ARG A 11 26.00 -39.67 5.94
CA ARG A 11 24.58 -39.81 5.54
C ARG A 11 23.82 -38.49 5.58
N LEU A 12 24.07 -37.64 6.58
CA LEU A 12 23.47 -36.30 6.64
C LEU A 12 23.92 -35.43 5.47
N ARG A 13 25.22 -35.46 5.14
CA ARG A 13 25.76 -34.68 4.02
C ARG A 13 25.26 -35.18 2.66
N GLU A 14 25.13 -36.50 2.48
CA GLU A 14 24.52 -37.08 1.28
C GLU A 14 23.03 -36.78 1.18
N ALA A 15 22.29 -36.81 2.30
CA ALA A 15 20.89 -36.41 2.32
C ALA A 15 20.73 -34.92 1.95
N GLU A 16 21.58 -34.03 2.49
CA GLU A 16 21.57 -32.60 2.17
C GLU A 16 21.93 -32.35 0.69
N LYS A 17 22.90 -33.09 0.14
CA LYS A 17 23.28 -32.98 -1.27
C LYS A 17 22.18 -33.48 -2.20
N THR A 18 21.55 -34.61 -1.87
CA THR A 18 20.41 -35.15 -2.62
C THR A 18 19.21 -34.19 -2.54
N GLN A 19 18.97 -33.58 -1.38
CA GLN A 19 17.92 -32.58 -1.20
C GLN A 19 18.20 -31.31 -2.00
N ARG A 20 19.45 -30.83 -2.07
CA ARG A 20 19.84 -29.70 -2.92
C ARG A 20 19.70 -30.04 -4.40
N GLN A 21 20.17 -31.21 -4.83
CA GLN A 21 20.02 -31.64 -6.22
C GLN A 21 18.55 -31.83 -6.62
N ALA A 22 17.70 -32.33 -5.72
CA ALA A 22 16.26 -32.42 -5.95
C ALA A 22 15.60 -31.03 -5.98
N ALA A 23 16.07 -30.07 -5.18
CA ALA A 23 15.61 -28.69 -5.22
C ALA A 23 16.03 -27.98 -6.53
N ASP A 24 17.27 -28.22 -6.99
CA ASP A 24 17.81 -27.67 -8.24
C ASP A 24 17.19 -28.33 -9.49
N ALA A 25 16.79 -29.60 -9.40
CA ALA A 25 16.13 -30.34 -10.46
C ALA A 25 14.60 -30.19 -10.45
N SER A 26 14.02 -29.60 -9.40
CA SER A 26 12.58 -29.33 -9.35
C SER A 26 12.27 -28.28 -10.40
N PRO A 27 11.36 -28.55 -11.38
CA PRO A 27 10.91 -27.54 -12.31
C PRO A 27 10.44 -26.30 -11.53
N SER A 28 10.84 -25.11 -12.01
CA SER A 28 10.41 -23.85 -11.44
C SER A 28 8.89 -23.81 -11.46
N LEU A 29 8.28 -23.88 -10.28
CA LEU A 29 6.84 -23.97 -10.13
C LEU A 29 6.23 -22.62 -10.49
N SER A 30 5.88 -22.44 -11.77
CA SER A 30 5.26 -21.20 -12.23
C SER A 30 3.87 -21.09 -11.62
N TYR A 31 3.55 -19.94 -11.05
CA TYR A 31 2.25 -19.71 -10.45
C TYR A 31 1.16 -19.43 -11.49
N LEU A 32 1.56 -19.27 -12.76
CA LEU A 32 0.68 -18.96 -13.90
C LEU A 32 0.19 -20.21 -14.64
N HIS A 33 -0.26 -21.24 -13.91
CA HIS A 33 -0.93 -22.39 -14.53
C HIS A 33 -2.43 -22.15 -14.67
N ALA A 34 -2.98 -22.58 -15.81
CA ALA A 34 -4.42 -22.50 -16.09
C ALA A 34 -5.27 -23.23 -15.03
N GLU A 35 -4.73 -24.30 -14.42
CA GLU A 35 -5.41 -25.03 -13.35
C GLU A 35 -5.53 -24.20 -12.06
N TYR A 36 -4.49 -23.44 -11.69
CA TYR A 36 -4.55 -22.53 -10.54
C TYR A 36 -5.52 -21.38 -10.79
N TYR A 37 -5.54 -20.86 -12.03
CA TYR A 37 -6.50 -19.84 -12.43
C TYR A 37 -7.94 -20.37 -12.37
N ALA A 38 -8.20 -21.57 -12.88
CA ALA A 38 -9.52 -22.18 -12.81
C ALA A 38 -9.98 -22.39 -11.37
N ALA A 39 -9.09 -22.88 -10.49
CA ALA A 39 -9.36 -23.08 -9.07
C ALA A 39 -9.62 -21.77 -8.31
N ALA A 40 -9.01 -20.66 -8.73
CA ALA A 40 -9.13 -19.35 -8.07
C ALA A 40 -10.03 -18.35 -8.83
N SER A 41 -10.72 -18.80 -9.87
CA SER A 41 -11.41 -17.93 -10.84
C SER A 41 -12.42 -16.99 -10.18
N ASP A 42 -13.23 -17.48 -9.24
CA ASP A 42 -14.19 -16.66 -8.47
C ASP A 42 -13.50 -15.46 -7.77
N ALA A 43 -12.37 -15.71 -7.11
CA ALA A 43 -11.62 -14.68 -6.38
C ALA A 43 -10.95 -13.70 -7.35
N VAL A 44 -10.37 -14.21 -8.43
CA VAL A 44 -9.75 -13.38 -9.47
C VAL A 44 -10.77 -12.46 -10.13
N ILE A 45 -11.96 -12.97 -10.47
CA ILE A 45 -13.05 -12.19 -11.04
C ILE A 45 -13.53 -11.13 -10.03
N LEU A 46 -13.65 -11.47 -8.75
CA LEU A 46 -14.08 -10.52 -7.72
C LEU A 46 -13.08 -9.36 -7.56
N PHE A 47 -11.83 -9.67 -7.22
CA PHE A 47 -10.81 -8.64 -6.94
C PHE A 47 -10.44 -7.86 -8.21
N GLY A 48 -10.23 -8.56 -9.33
CA GLY A 48 -9.95 -7.94 -10.62
C GLY A 48 -11.12 -7.10 -11.11
N GLY A 49 -12.35 -7.57 -10.93
CA GLY A 49 -13.57 -6.84 -11.29
C GLY A 49 -13.74 -5.54 -10.50
N ILE A 50 -13.54 -5.56 -9.18
CA ILE A 50 -13.59 -4.35 -8.33
C ILE A 50 -12.53 -3.32 -8.77
N CYS A 51 -11.30 -3.76 -9.04
CA CYS A 51 -10.24 -2.88 -9.53
C CYS A 51 -10.58 -2.30 -10.91
N ALA A 52 -11.08 -3.12 -11.83
CA ALA A 52 -11.44 -2.68 -13.18
C ALA A 52 -12.60 -1.68 -13.18
N THR A 53 -13.67 -1.93 -12.42
CA THR A 53 -14.82 -1.01 -12.32
C THR A 53 -14.41 0.31 -11.66
N THR A 54 -13.56 0.26 -10.63
CA THR A 54 -13.10 1.48 -9.95
C THR A 54 -12.09 2.26 -10.80
N GLY A 55 -11.18 1.56 -11.49
CA GLY A 55 -10.24 2.19 -12.43
C GLY A 55 -10.95 2.84 -13.61
N THR A 56 -11.99 2.21 -14.15
CA THR A 56 -12.82 2.82 -15.21
C THR A 56 -13.60 4.03 -14.69
N LEU A 57 -14.09 4.01 -13.44
CA LEU A 57 -14.71 5.17 -12.81
C LEU A 57 -13.71 6.34 -12.67
N PHE A 58 -12.47 6.07 -12.25
CA PHE A 58 -11.42 7.08 -12.16
C PHE A 58 -11.03 7.65 -13.52
N LEU A 59 -11.05 6.83 -14.58
CA LEU A 59 -10.78 7.30 -15.93
C LEU A 59 -11.95 8.13 -16.46
N ALA A 60 -13.19 7.68 -16.22
CA ALA A 60 -14.39 8.42 -16.59
C ALA A 60 -14.46 9.79 -15.90
N SER A 61 -14.11 9.88 -14.61
CA SER A 61 -14.03 11.17 -13.92
C SER A 61 -12.95 12.07 -14.49
N ALA A 62 -11.80 11.51 -14.91
CA ALA A 62 -10.75 12.27 -15.57
C ALA A 62 -11.24 12.93 -16.87
N LEU A 63 -12.04 12.21 -17.66
CA LEU A 63 -12.62 12.69 -18.92
C LEU A 63 -13.79 13.65 -18.70
N LEU A 64 -14.61 13.41 -17.67
CA LEU A 64 -15.79 14.22 -17.36
C LEU A 64 -15.47 15.50 -16.59
N MET A 65 -14.26 15.64 -16.05
CA MET A 65 -13.78 16.88 -15.44
C MET A 65 -13.67 18.00 -16.50
N LYS A 66 -14.80 18.66 -16.77
CA LYS A 66 -14.86 19.90 -17.54
C LYS A 66 -13.92 20.93 -16.90
N THR A 67 -13.39 21.82 -17.72
CA THR A 67 -12.49 22.92 -17.34
C THR A 67 -12.97 23.70 -16.10
N GLY A 68 -14.28 23.86 -15.93
CA GLY A 68 -14.87 24.53 -14.75
C GLY A 68 -14.61 23.81 -13.42
N LEU A 69 -14.81 22.49 -13.34
CA LEU A 69 -14.59 21.73 -12.11
C LEU A 69 -13.09 21.63 -11.80
N ALA A 70 -12.27 21.45 -12.84
CA ALA A 70 -10.81 21.46 -12.71
C ALA A 70 -10.30 22.80 -12.14
N ASN A 71 -10.89 23.92 -12.57
CA ASN A 71 -10.55 25.25 -12.03
C ASN A 71 -10.99 25.41 -10.58
N MET A 72 -12.17 24.91 -10.20
CA MET A 72 -12.64 24.94 -8.81
C MET A 72 -11.73 24.14 -7.88
N VAL A 73 -11.37 22.92 -8.29
CA VAL A 73 -10.43 22.05 -7.55
C VAL A 73 -9.07 22.73 -7.42
N ARG A 74 -8.55 23.31 -8.51
CA ARG A 74 -7.28 24.05 -8.50
C ARG A 74 -7.29 25.23 -7.54
N MET A 75 -8.38 26.00 -7.50
CA MET A 75 -8.56 27.12 -6.58
C MET A 75 -8.58 26.66 -5.11
N SER A 76 -9.25 25.53 -4.82
CA SER A 76 -9.27 24.93 -3.49
C SER A 76 -7.85 24.58 -3.02
N PHE A 77 -7.05 23.98 -3.89
CA PHE A 77 -5.65 23.64 -3.62
C PHE A 77 -4.74 24.87 -3.49
N GLN A 78 -4.93 25.89 -4.30
CA GLN A 78 -4.17 27.14 -4.15
C GLN A 78 -4.46 27.81 -2.80
N ARG A 79 -5.71 27.76 -2.34
CA ARG A 79 -6.12 28.36 -1.07
C ARG A 79 -5.58 27.61 0.14
N SER A 80 -5.40 26.29 0.03
CA SER A 80 -4.77 25.53 1.11
C SER A 80 -3.29 25.86 1.24
N GLY A 81 -2.57 26.16 0.14
CA GLY A 81 -1.16 26.58 0.19
C GLY A 81 -0.20 25.48 0.66
N VAL A 82 -0.68 24.22 0.72
CA VAL A 82 0.03 23.11 1.37
C VAL A 82 0.11 21.85 0.50
N SER A 83 0.29 21.94 -0.82
CA SER A 83 0.65 20.71 -1.55
C SER A 83 1.58 20.97 -2.73
N LEU A 84 2.62 20.13 -2.80
CA LEU A 84 3.54 20.03 -3.94
C LEU A 84 2.86 19.34 -5.14
N ILE A 85 1.85 18.50 -4.88
CA ILE A 85 1.14 17.69 -5.87
C ILE A 85 0.41 18.54 -6.94
N PRO A 86 -0.48 19.50 -6.60
CA PRO A 86 -1.24 20.27 -7.59
C PRO A 86 -0.40 21.30 -8.34
N GLN A 87 0.84 21.56 -7.92
CA GLN A 87 1.77 22.33 -8.74
C GLN A 87 2.22 21.55 -9.99
N TRP A 88 2.29 20.22 -9.89
CA TRP A 88 2.89 19.36 -10.93
C TRP A 88 1.87 18.47 -11.64
N THR A 89 0.69 18.26 -11.05
CA THR A 89 -0.33 17.35 -11.60
C THR A 89 -1.67 18.06 -11.78
N SER A 90 -2.23 17.97 -12.98
CA SER A 90 -3.60 18.39 -13.23
C SER A 90 -4.57 17.36 -12.62
N PRO A 91 -5.76 17.77 -12.14
CA PRO A 91 -6.77 16.84 -11.63
C PRO A 91 -7.08 15.63 -12.54
N PRO A 92 -7.22 15.78 -13.87
CA PRO A 92 -7.44 14.62 -14.74
C PRO A 92 -6.23 13.69 -14.81
N LEU A 93 -5.00 14.22 -14.81
CA LEU A 93 -3.79 13.40 -14.81
C LEU A 93 -3.64 12.62 -13.50
N PHE A 94 -3.98 13.24 -12.37
CA PHE A 94 -4.04 12.54 -11.08
C PHE A 94 -5.05 11.38 -11.12
N SER A 95 -6.25 11.63 -11.63
CA SER A 95 -7.30 10.61 -11.74
C SER A 95 -6.89 9.46 -12.69
N ALA A 96 -6.23 9.76 -13.81
CA ALA A 96 -5.65 8.75 -14.70
C ALA A 96 -4.54 7.94 -14.02
N CYS A 97 -3.67 8.58 -13.22
CA CYS A 97 -2.65 7.90 -12.44
C CYS A 97 -3.27 6.95 -11.40
N MET A 98 -4.32 7.39 -10.69
CA MET A 98 -5.05 6.53 -9.76
C MET A 98 -5.71 5.34 -10.46
N ALA A 99 -6.19 5.52 -11.70
CA ALA A 99 -6.74 4.42 -12.50
C ALA A 99 -5.65 3.38 -12.85
N ALA A 100 -4.48 3.84 -13.27
CA ALA A 100 -3.33 2.96 -13.52
C ALA A 100 -2.89 2.23 -12.25
N TRP A 101 -2.82 2.93 -11.12
CA TRP A 101 -2.49 2.35 -9.83
C TRP A 101 -3.52 1.29 -9.40
N MET A 102 -4.81 1.54 -9.62
CA MET A 102 -5.87 0.55 -9.37
C MET A 102 -5.70 -0.70 -10.24
N GLY A 103 -5.27 -0.54 -11.49
CA GLY A 103 -4.91 -1.67 -12.37
C GLY A 103 -3.74 -2.49 -11.81
N ILE A 104 -2.68 -1.81 -11.35
CA ILE A 104 -1.52 -2.46 -10.71
C ILE A 104 -1.95 -3.23 -9.45
N LEU A 105 -2.78 -2.64 -8.59
CA LEU A 105 -3.33 -3.31 -7.41
C LEU A 105 -4.13 -4.57 -7.80
N GLY A 106 -4.94 -4.49 -8.84
CA GLY A 106 -5.70 -5.63 -9.35
C GLY A 106 -4.79 -6.77 -9.80
N VAL A 107 -3.78 -6.47 -10.64
CA VAL A 107 -2.80 -7.45 -11.09
C VAL A 107 -2.06 -8.07 -9.90
N GLN A 108 -1.58 -7.26 -8.97
CA GLN A 108 -0.87 -7.71 -7.78
C GLN A 108 -1.72 -8.67 -6.93
N THR A 109 -2.99 -8.33 -6.72
CA THR A 109 -3.92 -9.14 -5.94
C THR A 109 -4.18 -10.48 -6.61
N VAL A 110 -4.37 -10.49 -7.93
CA VAL A 110 -4.50 -11.73 -8.72
C VAL A 110 -3.25 -12.59 -8.60
N CYS A 111 -2.05 -12.01 -8.68
CA CYS A 111 -0.80 -12.74 -8.48
C CYS A 111 -0.74 -13.42 -7.11
N ARG A 112 -1.20 -12.73 -6.06
CA ARG A 112 -1.22 -13.29 -4.70
C ARG A 112 -2.17 -14.44 -4.57
N VAL A 113 -3.39 -14.28 -5.07
CA VAL A 113 -4.39 -15.34 -5.04
C VAL A 113 -3.85 -16.58 -5.74
N LEU A 114 -3.24 -16.43 -6.93
CA LEU A 114 -2.62 -17.55 -7.65
C LEU A 114 -1.46 -18.17 -6.86
N ARG A 115 -0.60 -17.35 -6.26
CA ARG A 115 0.51 -17.81 -5.41
C ARG A 115 0.01 -18.60 -4.19
N GLU A 116 -1.04 -18.12 -3.51
CA GLU A 116 -1.64 -18.82 -2.37
C GLU A 116 -2.22 -20.18 -2.78
N VAL A 117 -2.93 -20.23 -3.91
CA VAL A 117 -3.46 -21.49 -4.45
C VAL A 117 -2.35 -22.47 -4.78
N ALA A 118 -1.29 -22.00 -5.46
CA ALA A 118 -0.15 -22.84 -5.80
C ALA A 118 0.59 -23.37 -4.56
N GLN A 119 0.78 -22.52 -3.55
CA GLN A 119 1.39 -22.92 -2.27
C GLN A 119 0.54 -23.96 -1.53
N GLN A 120 -0.78 -23.76 -1.48
CA GLN A 120 -1.71 -24.70 -0.85
C GLN A 120 -1.72 -26.05 -1.57
N HIS A 121 -1.74 -26.04 -2.90
CA HIS A 121 -1.63 -27.25 -3.71
C HIS A 121 -0.32 -28.00 -3.43
N TYR A 122 0.81 -27.29 -3.40
CA TYR A 122 2.11 -27.87 -3.08
C TYR A 122 2.16 -28.49 -1.67
N HIS A 123 1.58 -27.82 -0.67
CA HIS A 123 1.50 -28.35 0.69
C HIS A 123 0.65 -29.62 0.77
N ALA A 124 -0.51 -29.64 0.12
CA ALA A 124 -1.39 -30.82 0.09
C ALA A 124 -0.69 -32.03 -0.55
N LEU A 125 0.05 -31.80 -1.64
CA LEU A 125 0.84 -32.84 -2.28
C LEU A 125 1.97 -33.36 -1.38
N LYS A 126 2.67 -32.46 -0.69
CA LYS A 126 3.74 -32.82 0.25
C LYS A 126 3.23 -33.70 1.40
N GLU A 127 2.03 -33.44 1.91
CA GLU A 127 1.43 -34.23 2.99
C GLU A 127 0.97 -35.61 2.54
N THR A 128 0.36 -35.70 1.35
CA THR A 128 -0.17 -36.98 0.84
C THR A 128 0.92 -37.94 0.37
N ASN A 129 2.05 -37.43 -0.12
CA ASN A 129 3.02 -38.23 -0.86
C ASN A 129 4.46 -37.87 -0.50
N VAL A 130 4.88 -38.17 0.73
CA VAL A 130 6.30 -38.07 1.14
C VAL A 130 7.21 -38.90 0.23
N SER A 131 6.69 -39.99 -0.36
CA SER A 131 7.40 -40.88 -1.29
C SER A 131 7.28 -40.50 -2.77
N ALA A 132 6.23 -39.77 -3.21
CA ALA A 132 6.05 -39.40 -4.62
C ALA A 132 6.69 -38.06 -5.01
N LEU A 133 7.33 -37.37 -4.06
CA LEU A 133 8.10 -36.15 -4.32
C LEU A 133 9.29 -36.38 -5.26
N ALA A 134 9.67 -37.65 -5.49
CA ALA A 134 10.71 -38.04 -6.44
C ALA A 134 10.28 -37.86 -7.91
N ASP A 135 8.98 -37.89 -8.21
CA ASP A 135 8.44 -37.71 -9.57
C ASP A 135 7.65 -36.39 -9.69
N VAL A 136 8.37 -35.27 -9.55
CA VAL A 136 7.81 -33.91 -9.70
C VAL A 136 7.17 -33.69 -11.10
N PHE A 137 7.54 -34.49 -12.09
CA PHE A 137 6.94 -34.46 -13.43
C PHE A 137 5.49 -34.98 -13.47
N LEU A 138 5.13 -35.91 -12.58
CA LEU A 138 3.75 -36.41 -12.44
C LEU A 138 2.83 -35.41 -11.71
N LEU A 139 3.43 -34.46 -10.98
CA LEU A 139 2.73 -33.46 -10.19
C LEU A 139 1.86 -32.52 -11.04
N HIS A 140 2.30 -32.19 -12.26
CA HIS A 140 1.55 -31.34 -13.19
C HIS A 140 0.32 -32.05 -13.80
N ARG A 141 0.15 -33.35 -13.55
CA ARG A 141 -0.98 -34.14 -14.08
C ARG A 141 -2.09 -34.36 -13.05
N ILE A 142 -1.84 -34.00 -11.80
CA ILE A 142 -2.79 -34.17 -10.71
C ILE A 142 -3.75 -32.99 -10.75
N HIS A 143 -5.01 -33.27 -11.09
CA HIS A 143 -6.06 -32.25 -11.06
C HIS A 143 -6.06 -31.51 -9.73
N VAL A 144 -5.88 -30.19 -9.79
CA VAL A 144 -6.00 -29.31 -8.64
C VAL A 144 -7.43 -29.43 -8.10
N ARG A 145 -7.59 -30.17 -6.99
CA ARG A 145 -8.85 -30.23 -6.25
C ARG A 145 -9.21 -28.82 -5.81
N LYS A 146 -10.51 -28.51 -5.73
CA LYS A 146 -11.03 -27.22 -5.24
C LYS A 146 -10.30 -26.83 -3.95
N VAL A 147 -9.56 -25.73 -4.02
CA VAL A 147 -8.67 -25.30 -2.94
C VAL A 147 -9.47 -24.44 -1.96
N ASN A 148 -9.49 -24.85 -0.69
CA ASN A 148 -10.11 -24.07 0.38
C ASN A 148 -9.04 -23.13 0.97
N PRO A 149 -9.19 -21.81 0.84
CA PRO A 149 -8.19 -20.88 1.34
C PRO A 149 -8.10 -20.96 2.88
N ARG A 150 -6.89 -20.77 3.41
CA ARG A 150 -6.66 -20.74 4.85
C ARG A 150 -7.30 -19.48 5.45
N PRO A 151 -8.23 -19.61 6.41
CA PRO A 151 -8.90 -18.46 6.99
C PRO A 151 -7.96 -17.63 7.86
N LEU A 152 -8.39 -16.41 8.19
CA LEU A 152 -7.68 -15.52 9.11
C LEU A 152 -7.37 -16.22 10.44
N TRP A 153 -6.28 -15.80 11.08
CA TRP A 153 -5.77 -16.40 12.32
C TRP A 153 -6.87 -16.47 13.38
N GLY A 154 -7.15 -17.68 13.87
CA GLY A 154 -8.15 -17.94 14.92
C GLY A 154 -9.51 -18.46 14.45
N LEU A 155 -9.79 -18.48 13.14
CA LEU A 155 -10.98 -19.14 12.59
C LEU A 155 -10.69 -20.61 12.26
N SER A 156 -11.48 -21.54 12.80
CA SER A 156 -11.38 -22.96 12.45
C SER A 156 -11.77 -23.19 10.99
N THR A 157 -11.02 -24.04 10.29
CA THR A 157 -11.32 -24.49 8.92
C THR A 157 -12.68 -25.18 8.81
N GLU A 158 -13.16 -25.79 9.90
CA GLU A 158 -14.47 -26.43 9.96
C GLU A 158 -15.61 -25.41 9.91
N ILE A 159 -15.42 -24.25 10.56
CA ILE A 159 -16.40 -23.16 10.56
C ILE A 159 -16.44 -22.51 9.17
N THR A 160 -15.27 -22.33 8.54
CA THR A 160 -15.21 -21.66 7.24
C THR A 160 -15.65 -22.53 6.08
N ALA A 161 -15.56 -23.86 6.21
CA ALA A 161 -16.04 -24.81 5.21
C ALA A 161 -17.56 -24.71 4.92
N GLN A 162 -18.35 -24.13 5.84
CA GLN A 162 -19.78 -23.94 5.66
C GLN A 162 -20.12 -22.76 4.75
N TYR A 163 -19.19 -21.83 4.53
CA TYR A 163 -19.42 -20.66 3.70
C TYR A 163 -19.12 -20.93 2.22
N PRO A 164 -19.76 -20.19 1.30
CA PRO A 164 -19.42 -20.21 -0.12
C PRO A 164 -17.94 -19.90 -0.35
N SER A 165 -17.35 -20.45 -1.43
CA SER A 165 -15.94 -20.26 -1.81
C SER A 165 -15.51 -18.80 -1.74
N LEU A 166 -16.34 -17.90 -2.27
CA LEU A 166 -16.08 -16.47 -2.31
C LEU A 166 -15.94 -15.85 -0.91
N MET A 167 -16.77 -16.27 0.04
CA MET A 167 -16.73 -15.76 1.41
C MET A 167 -15.48 -16.25 2.15
N GLN A 168 -15.00 -17.46 1.85
CA GLN A 168 -13.74 -17.97 2.41
C GLN A 168 -12.56 -17.10 1.94
N TRP A 169 -12.56 -16.66 0.68
CA TRP A 169 -11.54 -15.74 0.14
C TRP A 169 -11.55 -14.38 0.83
N ILE A 170 -12.73 -13.83 1.15
CA ILE A 170 -12.85 -12.55 1.87
C ILE A 170 -12.22 -12.63 3.27
N MET A 171 -12.21 -13.81 3.89
CA MET A 171 -11.62 -14.05 5.20
C MET A 171 -10.11 -14.32 5.16
N THR A 172 -9.44 -14.17 4.02
CA THR A 172 -7.99 -14.35 3.92
C THR A 172 -7.22 -13.08 4.31
N PRO A 173 -5.97 -13.20 4.80
CA PRO A 173 -5.10 -12.05 4.99
C PRO A 173 -4.91 -11.23 3.71
N THR A 174 -4.87 -11.88 2.54
CA THR A 174 -4.77 -11.22 1.23
C THR A 174 -5.96 -10.32 0.96
N ALA A 175 -7.19 -10.76 1.26
CA ALA A 175 -8.37 -9.92 1.11
C ALA A 175 -8.37 -8.70 2.05
N LEU A 176 -7.85 -8.86 3.28
CA LEU A 176 -7.74 -7.75 4.23
C LEU A 176 -6.71 -6.71 3.79
N LEU A 177 -5.53 -7.16 3.34
CA LEU A 177 -4.49 -6.29 2.78
C LEU A 177 -5.02 -5.55 1.54
N PHE A 178 -5.69 -6.28 0.65
CA PHE A 178 -6.36 -5.69 -0.51
C PHE A 178 -7.39 -4.63 -0.09
N ALA A 179 -8.29 -4.95 0.84
CA ALA A 179 -9.35 -4.04 1.28
C ALA A 179 -8.78 -2.75 1.90
N ALA A 180 -7.76 -2.87 2.75
CA ALA A 180 -7.07 -1.72 3.32
C ALA A 180 -6.41 -0.87 2.23
N GLN A 181 -5.68 -1.50 1.31
CA GLN A 181 -5.00 -0.77 0.24
C GLN A 181 -5.99 -0.09 -0.72
N TYR A 182 -7.01 -0.83 -1.16
CA TYR A 182 -8.09 -0.33 -1.99
C TYR A 182 -8.79 0.87 -1.34
N ALA A 183 -9.17 0.75 -0.05
CA ALA A 183 -9.78 1.84 0.70
C ALA A 183 -8.87 3.06 0.77
N GLY A 184 -7.57 2.89 1.00
CA GLY A 184 -6.60 3.99 0.97
C GLY A 184 -6.55 4.71 -0.38
N ILE A 185 -6.50 3.96 -1.49
CA ILE A 185 -6.48 4.53 -2.85
C ILE A 185 -7.78 5.28 -3.15
N VAL A 186 -8.94 4.69 -2.86
CA VAL A 186 -10.24 5.35 -3.07
C VAL A 186 -10.37 6.60 -2.20
N CYS A 187 -9.99 6.53 -0.92
CA CYS A 187 -10.01 7.69 -0.02
C CYS A 187 -9.09 8.82 -0.50
N MET A 188 -7.88 8.50 -0.99
CA MET A 188 -6.98 9.50 -1.59
C MET A 188 -7.60 10.15 -2.82
N TRP A 189 -8.23 9.36 -3.69
CA TRP A 189 -8.91 9.89 -4.88
C TRP A 189 -10.08 10.80 -4.51
N CYS A 190 -10.98 10.35 -3.63
CA CYS A 190 -12.08 11.15 -3.11
C CYS A 190 -11.58 12.44 -2.43
N TYR A 191 -10.54 12.34 -1.60
CA TYR A 191 -9.91 13.49 -0.95
C TYR A 191 -9.46 14.51 -2.00
N MET A 192 -8.75 14.08 -3.04
CA MET A 192 -8.24 14.99 -4.07
C MET A 192 -9.36 15.60 -4.94
N LEU A 193 -10.48 14.91 -5.13
CA LEU A 193 -11.62 15.43 -5.91
C LEU A 193 -12.49 16.43 -5.12
N PHE A 194 -12.78 16.13 -3.85
CA PHE A 194 -13.80 16.85 -3.09
C PHE A 194 -13.20 17.77 -2.03
N SER A 195 -12.12 17.36 -1.38
CA SER A 195 -11.67 17.93 -0.11
C SER A 195 -10.17 18.20 -0.17
N GLY A 196 -9.76 19.37 -0.69
CA GLY A 196 -8.36 19.81 -0.62
C GLY A 196 -7.86 20.15 0.81
N TYR A 197 -8.72 19.95 1.82
CA TYR A 197 -8.47 20.22 3.23
C TYR A 197 -9.41 19.38 4.12
N PRO A 198 -8.99 18.87 5.30
CA PRO A 198 -7.67 18.97 5.92
C PRO A 198 -6.65 17.94 5.40
N LEU A 199 -5.37 18.32 5.34
CA LEU A 199 -4.26 17.50 4.82
C LEU A 199 -4.08 16.15 5.52
N GLU A 200 -4.45 16.10 6.80
CA GLU A 200 -4.38 14.90 7.63
C GLU A 200 -5.20 13.75 7.03
N ALA A 201 -6.36 14.04 6.43
CA ALA A 201 -7.19 13.02 5.81
C ALA A 201 -6.49 12.36 4.60
N GLY A 202 -5.84 13.17 3.76
CA GLY A 202 -5.03 12.67 2.64
C GLY A 202 -3.84 11.82 3.11
N LEU A 203 -3.16 12.25 4.18
CA LEU A 203 -2.06 11.50 4.78
C LEU A 203 -2.53 10.17 5.38
N ILE A 204 -3.65 10.15 6.12
CA ILE A 204 -4.22 8.92 6.67
C ILE A 204 -4.59 7.94 5.56
N ALA A 205 -5.19 8.43 4.47
CA ALA A 205 -5.52 7.60 3.31
C ALA A 205 -4.25 7.05 2.63
N ALA A 206 -3.19 7.85 2.52
CA ALA A 206 -1.90 7.40 1.99
C ALA A 206 -1.23 6.35 2.89
N LEU A 207 -1.28 6.53 4.21
CA LEU A 207 -0.78 5.55 5.18
C LEU A 207 -1.55 4.22 5.09
N LEU A 208 -2.87 4.30 4.93
CA LEU A 208 -3.74 3.12 4.78
C LEU A 208 -3.40 2.31 3.51
N ALA A 209 -3.00 2.98 2.42
CA ALA A 209 -2.49 2.32 1.22
C ALA A 209 -1.03 1.85 1.35
N PHE A 210 -0.21 2.57 2.11
CA PHE A 210 1.22 2.33 2.27
C PHE A 210 1.51 1.09 3.12
N PHE A 211 0.87 0.93 4.28
CA PHE A 211 1.21 -0.17 5.19
C PHE A 211 1.01 -1.57 4.58
N PRO A 212 -0.10 -1.88 3.87
CA PRO A 212 -0.22 -3.14 3.16
C PRO A 212 0.88 -3.33 2.11
N ALA A 213 1.13 -2.31 1.28
CA ALA A 213 2.16 -2.39 0.24
C ALA A 213 3.56 -2.60 0.82
N PHE A 214 3.87 -1.96 1.96
CA PHE A 214 5.13 -2.12 2.67
C PHE A 214 5.26 -3.52 3.28
N TYR A 215 4.23 -3.99 3.98
CA TYR A 215 4.19 -5.34 4.53
C TYR A 215 4.44 -6.39 3.46
N GLU A 216 3.82 -6.22 2.30
CA GLU A 216 3.96 -7.10 1.16
C GLU A 216 5.35 -7.06 0.53
N ALA A 217 5.95 -5.88 0.44
CA ALA A 217 7.32 -5.74 -0.02
C ALA A 217 8.32 -6.44 0.93
N LEU A 218 8.04 -6.45 2.24
CA LEU A 218 8.86 -7.18 3.23
C LEU A 218 8.71 -8.71 3.12
N LEU A 219 7.58 -9.20 2.60
CA LEU A 219 7.36 -10.63 2.38
C LEU A 219 8.05 -11.19 1.13
N LEU A 220 8.62 -10.32 0.27
CA LEU A 220 9.39 -10.74 -0.89
C LEU A 220 10.70 -11.39 -0.42
N LYS A 221 10.82 -12.71 -0.64
CA LYS A 221 12.02 -13.48 -0.27
C LYS A 221 13.14 -13.43 -1.31
N GLY A 222 12.84 -12.97 -2.54
CA GLY A 222 13.80 -12.89 -3.65
C GLY A 222 14.10 -14.23 -4.35
N ASP A 223 13.57 -15.34 -3.83
CA ASP A 223 13.66 -16.70 -4.37
C ASP A 223 12.39 -17.13 -5.14
N GLU A 224 11.56 -16.16 -5.54
CA GLU A 224 10.30 -16.43 -6.22
C GLU A 224 10.57 -16.98 -7.64
N PRO A 225 9.91 -18.08 -8.04
CA PRO A 225 10.12 -18.70 -9.35
C PRO A 225 9.78 -17.76 -10.50
N ASP A 226 8.77 -16.91 -10.31
CA ASP A 226 8.38 -15.86 -11.24
C ASP A 226 8.86 -14.50 -10.71
N ARG A 227 9.70 -13.78 -11.46
CA ARG A 227 10.23 -12.46 -11.04
C ARG A 227 9.23 -11.32 -11.21
N TRP A 228 8.31 -11.42 -12.16
CA TRP A 228 7.41 -10.34 -12.53
C TRP A 228 6.39 -9.95 -11.43
N PRO A 229 5.82 -10.85 -10.60
CA PRO A 229 4.94 -10.47 -9.49
C PRO A 229 5.69 -9.68 -8.42
N GLY A 230 6.97 -10.01 -8.22
CA GLY A 230 7.88 -9.25 -7.36
C GLY A 230 8.03 -7.81 -7.85
N TRP A 231 8.23 -7.61 -9.16
CA TRP A 231 8.28 -6.27 -9.76
C TRP A 231 6.96 -5.51 -9.59
N VAL A 232 5.82 -6.15 -9.80
CA VAL A 232 4.49 -5.52 -9.61
C VAL A 232 4.34 -5.05 -8.16
N THR A 233 4.72 -5.88 -7.19
CA THR A 233 4.68 -5.54 -5.76
C THR A 233 5.61 -4.37 -5.43
N LEU A 234 6.83 -4.37 -5.98
CA LEU A 234 7.79 -3.30 -5.77
C LEU A 234 7.31 -1.97 -6.39
N VAL A 235 6.76 -2.00 -7.61
CA VAL A 235 6.19 -0.81 -8.26
C VAL A 235 5.04 -0.26 -7.43
N ASN A 236 4.14 -1.12 -6.95
CA ASN A 236 3.04 -0.72 -6.08
C ASN A 236 3.53 -0.08 -4.77
N PHE A 237 4.58 -0.65 -4.16
CA PHE A 237 5.23 -0.07 -2.98
C PHE A 237 5.87 1.29 -3.26
N MET A 238 6.57 1.45 -4.39
CA MET A 238 7.17 2.73 -4.75
C MET A 238 6.09 3.80 -5.01
N LEU A 239 4.98 3.44 -5.65
CA LEU A 239 3.84 4.35 -5.84
C LEU A 239 3.24 4.78 -4.49
N SER A 240 3.03 3.84 -3.55
CA SER A 240 2.49 4.16 -2.23
C SER A 240 3.44 5.04 -1.40
N LEU A 241 4.75 4.77 -1.47
CA LEU A 241 5.78 5.60 -0.82
C LEU A 241 5.83 7.01 -1.41
N MET A 242 5.73 7.14 -2.73
CA MET A 242 5.68 8.45 -3.39
C MET A 242 4.43 9.23 -2.97
N CYS A 243 3.26 8.60 -2.93
CA CYS A 243 2.05 9.24 -2.43
C CYS A 243 2.19 9.67 -0.96
N LEU A 244 2.73 8.79 -0.10
CA LEU A 244 2.99 9.11 1.30
C LEU A 244 3.91 10.32 1.44
N TRP A 245 5.00 10.37 0.68
CA TRP A 245 5.92 11.50 0.65
C TRP A 245 5.22 12.79 0.19
N CYS A 246 4.45 12.71 -0.90
CA CYS A 246 3.73 13.82 -1.48
C CYS A 246 2.69 14.44 -0.53
N PHE A 247 2.01 13.65 0.30
CA PHE A 247 1.09 14.15 1.33
C PHE A 247 1.80 14.52 2.65
N GLY A 248 2.89 13.82 3.01
CA GLY A 248 3.61 14.00 4.27
C GLY A 248 4.50 15.25 4.29
N VAL A 249 5.27 15.51 3.23
CA VAL A 249 6.21 16.66 3.18
C VAL A 249 5.52 17.99 3.45
N PRO A 250 4.36 18.30 2.84
CA PRO A 250 3.67 19.55 3.11
C PRO A 250 3.21 19.70 4.56
N LEU A 251 2.74 18.61 5.19
CA LEU A 251 2.35 18.60 6.60
C LEU A 251 3.56 18.87 7.50
N VAL A 252 4.65 18.12 7.32
CA VAL A 252 5.89 18.32 8.09
C VAL A 252 6.41 19.75 7.93
N ARG A 253 6.37 20.31 6.71
CA ARG A 253 6.80 21.68 6.44
C ARG A 253 5.90 22.73 7.11
N ARG A 254 4.60 22.47 7.22
CA ARG A 254 3.65 23.34 7.93
C ARG A 254 3.95 23.36 9.42
N GLU A 255 4.06 22.19 10.05
CA GLU A 255 4.35 22.07 11.48
C GLU A 255 5.73 22.63 11.82
N TYR A 256 6.74 22.33 11.01
CA TYR A 256 8.07 22.91 11.16
C TYR A 256 8.05 24.45 11.14
N ARG A 257 7.27 25.06 10.24
CA ARG A 257 7.12 26.53 10.20
C ARG A 257 6.33 27.08 11.39
N ALA A 258 5.42 26.32 11.98
CA ALA A 258 4.70 26.72 13.19
C ALA A 258 5.66 26.72 14.38
N VAL A 259 6.37 25.61 14.59
CA VAL A 259 7.38 25.46 15.65
C VAL A 259 8.47 26.53 15.51
N MET A 260 9.00 26.76 14.30
CA MET A 260 10.01 27.81 14.12
C MET A 260 9.48 29.19 14.46
N ARG A 261 8.21 29.53 14.15
CA ARG A 261 7.64 30.83 14.53
C ARG A 261 7.54 30.98 16.05
N GLU A 262 7.18 29.93 16.77
CA GLU A 262 7.13 29.92 18.23
C GLU A 262 8.53 30.08 18.84
N VAL A 263 9.52 29.34 18.33
CA VAL A 263 10.92 29.43 18.75
C VAL A 263 11.47 30.84 18.54
N HIS A 264 11.22 31.46 17.38
CA HIS A 264 11.65 32.85 17.13
C HIS A 264 10.93 33.85 18.04
N GLY A 265 9.65 33.62 18.34
CA GLY A 265 8.88 34.45 19.29
C GLY A 265 9.47 34.40 20.70
N HIS A 266 9.78 33.20 21.20
CA HIS A 266 10.40 33.01 22.50
C HIS A 266 11.85 33.52 22.54
N MET A 267 12.63 33.30 21.48
CA MET A 267 14.00 33.81 21.40
C MET A 267 14.02 35.34 21.36
N ALA A 268 13.12 35.97 20.60
CA ALA A 268 12.96 37.42 20.63
C ALA A 268 12.59 37.89 22.04
N GLN A 269 11.59 37.29 22.68
CA GLN A 269 11.22 37.65 24.05
C GLN A 269 12.38 37.50 25.04
N ALA A 270 13.16 36.42 24.96
CA ALA A 270 14.31 36.17 25.82
C ALA A 270 15.44 37.20 25.58
N VAL A 271 15.82 37.42 24.31
CA VAL A 271 16.88 38.39 23.93
C VAL A 271 16.52 39.81 24.35
N PHE A 272 15.24 40.17 24.32
CA PHE A 272 14.78 41.52 24.65
C PHE A 272 14.44 41.73 26.13
N LYS A 273 14.25 40.66 26.92
CA LYS A 273 13.90 40.76 28.35
C LYS A 273 14.98 41.44 29.19
N ASP A 274 16.26 41.26 28.82
CA ASP A 274 17.40 41.78 29.59
C ASP A 274 17.90 43.15 29.10
N ARG A 275 17.27 43.74 28.07
CA ARG A 275 17.67 45.07 27.58
C ARG A 275 16.90 46.19 28.30
N PRO A 276 17.56 47.10 29.05
CA PRO A 276 16.90 48.20 29.75
C PRO A 276 16.28 49.27 28.82
N GLU A 277 16.55 49.19 27.52
CA GLU A 277 16.04 50.12 26.50
C GLU A 277 14.63 49.75 25.97
N MET A 278 14.20 48.50 26.15
CA MET A 278 12.91 47.99 25.65
C MET A 278 11.67 48.72 26.21
N PRO A 279 11.59 49.05 27.52
CA PRO A 279 10.46 49.78 28.07
C PRO A 279 10.23 51.14 27.37
N LYS A 280 11.31 51.80 26.95
CA LYS A 280 11.25 53.10 26.26
C LYS A 280 10.76 52.97 24.81
N MET A 281 11.01 51.85 24.13
CA MET A 281 10.51 51.60 22.78
C MET A 281 9.02 51.20 22.77
N CYS A 282 8.58 50.37 23.72
CA CYS A 282 7.15 50.05 23.89
C CYS A 282 6.31 51.28 24.23
N ALA A 283 6.82 52.20 25.06
CA ALA A 283 6.15 53.45 25.38
C ALA A 283 5.98 54.39 24.17
N ARG A 284 6.93 54.37 23.21
CA ARG A 284 6.86 55.18 21.98
C ARG A 284 5.94 54.59 20.90
N GLY A 285 5.83 53.26 20.83
CA GLY A 285 4.93 52.58 19.87
C GLY A 285 3.44 52.78 20.19
N GLY A 286 3.07 52.75 21.47
CA GLY A 286 1.68 52.95 21.91
C GLY A 286 1.13 54.35 21.61
N ALA A 287 1.99 55.38 21.56
CA ALA A 287 1.59 56.76 21.28
C ALA A 287 1.25 57.02 19.81
N ARG A 288 1.73 56.19 18.85
CA ARG A 288 1.42 56.35 17.42
C ARG A 288 0.23 55.50 16.94
N GLY A 289 -0.15 54.44 17.66
CA GLY A 289 -1.27 53.58 17.30
C GLY A 289 -2.66 54.08 17.71
N SER A 290 -2.73 54.96 18.72
CA SER A 290 -4.01 55.45 19.27
C SER A 290 -4.70 56.53 18.43
N SER A 291 -3.99 57.17 17.49
CA SER A 291 -4.58 58.22 16.64
C SER A 291 -5.28 57.69 15.38
N VAL A 292 -4.97 56.46 14.95
CA VAL A 292 -5.52 55.89 13.70
C VAL A 292 -6.85 55.16 13.94
N LEU A 293 -7.11 54.63 15.14
CA LEU A 293 -8.35 53.88 15.42
C LEU A 293 -9.60 54.75 15.62
N ARG A 294 -9.47 56.09 15.69
CA ARG A 294 -10.63 56.98 15.93
C ARG A 294 -11.34 57.45 14.66
N LYS A 295 -10.83 57.16 13.47
CA LYS A 295 -11.45 57.58 12.19
C LYS A 295 -12.34 56.53 11.51
N SER A 296 -12.40 55.29 11.99
CA SER A 296 -13.15 54.20 11.32
C SER A 296 -14.52 53.88 11.92
N LYS A 297 -15.10 54.76 12.75
CA LYS A 297 -16.43 54.58 13.37
C LYS A 297 -17.49 55.59 12.92
N ARG A 298 -17.27 56.25 11.78
CA ARG A 298 -18.27 57.07 11.09
C ARG A 298 -18.24 56.70 9.61
N ASN A 299 -19.08 55.74 9.25
CA ASN A 299 -19.89 55.65 8.02
C ASN A 299 -20.50 54.25 7.94
#